data_AF-A0A383E419-F1
#
_entry.id   AF-A0A383E419-F1
#
_cell.length_a   1.000
_cell.length_b   1.000
_cell.length_c   1.000
_cell.angle_alpha   90.00
_cell.angle_beta   90.00
_cell.angle_gamma   90.00
#
_symmetry.space_group_name_H-M   'P 1'
#
loop_
_entity.id
_entity.type
_entity.pdbx_description
1 polymer ?
#
loop_
_entity_poly.entity_id
_entity_poly.type
_entity_poly.pdbx_seq_one_letter_code
_entity_poly.pdbx_strand_id
1 'polypeptide(L)' 'LTVGGIMAIEPKVIHFEGAIGTEDTWVRTNEGMECLTAGEDFPLVSEW' A
#
# COMPACT_ATOMS: atom_id res chain seq x y z
N LEU A 1 14.36 -5.56 -3.92
CA LEU A 1 14.77 -4.19 -3.52
C LEU A 1 16.05 -4.27 -2.71
N THR A 2 16.93 -3.30 -2.86
CA THR A 2 18.05 -3.11 -1.93
C THR A 2 17.50 -2.77 -0.55
N VAL A 3 18.25 -3.06 0.52
CA VAL A 3 17.91 -2.56 1.86
C VAL A 3 17.83 -1.03 1.80
N GLY A 4 16.78 -0.46 2.40
CA GLY A 4 16.42 0.95 2.32
C GLY A 4 15.61 1.34 1.06
N GLY A 5 15.40 0.41 0.12
CA GLY A 5 14.53 0.64 -1.03
C GLY A 5 13.07 0.76 -0.61
N ILE A 6 12.39 1.76 -1.17
CA ILE A 6 10.97 2.07 -0.91
C ILE A 6 10.14 1.70 -2.15
N MET A 7 8.95 1.15 -1.94
CA MET A 7 8.00 0.89 -3.02
C MET A 7 6.56 1.08 -2.54
N ALA A 8 5.67 1.48 -3.44
CA ALA A 8 4.23 1.31 -3.24
C ALA A 8 3.82 -0.13 -3.62
N ILE A 9 2.92 -0.72 -2.84
CA ILE A 9 2.20 -1.94 -3.16
C ILE A 9 0.73 -1.56 -3.25
N GLU A 10 0.17 -1.59 -4.46
CA GLU A 10 -1.11 -0.94 -4.76
C GLU A 10 -2.06 -1.78 -5.64
N PRO A 11 -2.45 -3.00 -5.20
CA PRO A 11 -3.34 -3.86 -5.98
C PRO A 11 -4.73 -3.23 -6.17
N LYS A 12 -5.32 -3.47 -7.34
CA LYS A 12 -6.62 -2.94 -7.73
C LYS A 12 -7.48 -4.04 -8.36
N VAL A 13 -8.74 -4.10 -7.96
CA VAL A 13 -9.80 -4.88 -8.62
C VAL A 13 -10.60 -3.92 -9.49
N ILE A 14 -10.73 -4.25 -10.78
CA ILE A 14 -11.38 -3.39 -11.77
C ILE A 14 -12.80 -3.89 -12.04
N HIS A 15 -13.76 -2.97 -12.07
CA HIS A 15 -15.16 -3.19 -12.42
C HIS A 15 -15.55 -2.26 -13.58
N PHE A 16 -16.70 -2.51 -14.20
CA PHE A 16 -17.17 -1.65 -15.29
C PHE A 16 -17.43 -0.21 -14.82
N GLU A 17 -17.93 -0.06 -13.59
CA GLU A 17 -18.35 1.23 -13.03
C GLU A 17 -17.26 1.90 -12.15
N GLY A 18 -16.08 1.28 -12.00
CA GLY A 18 -15.03 1.82 -11.15
C GLY A 18 -13.96 0.79 -10.78
N ALA A 19 -13.13 1.12 -9.80
CA ALA A 19 -12.10 0.22 -9.28
C ALA A 19 -12.02 0.33 -7.76
N ILE A 20 -11.71 -0.78 -7.11
CA ILE A 20 -11.44 -0.82 -5.67
C ILE A 20 -9.97 -1.20 -5.51
N GLY A 21 -9.23 -0.41 -4.75
CA GLY A 21 -7.81 -0.63 -4.51
C GLY A 21 -7.46 -0.50 -3.04
N THR A 22 -6.33 -1.10 -2.68
CA THR A 22 -5.59 -0.79 -1.46
C THR A 22 -4.20 -0.38 -1.87
N GLU A 23 -3.61 0.59 -1.17
CA GLU A 23 -2.27 1.08 -1.45
C GLU A 23 -1.55 1.34 -0.14
N ASP A 24 -0.34 0.81 -0.06
CA ASP A 24 0.57 1.08 1.03
C ASP A 24 2.00 1.27 0.53
N THR A 25 2.77 2.08 1.26
CA THR A 25 4.21 2.25 1.03
C THR A 25 5.00 1.34 1.97
N TRP A 26 5.99 0.64 1.43
CA TRP A 26 6.80 -0.33 2.15
C TRP A 26 8.30 -0.04 1.97
N VAL A 27 9.09 -0.34 2.99
CA VAL A 27 10.56 -0.29 2.94
C VAL A 27 11.15 -1.68 3.12
N ARG A 28 12.20 -2.01 2.34
CA ARG A 28 13.00 -3.23 2.54
C ARG A 28 13.98 -3.01 3.69
N THR A 29 13.72 -3.61 4.84
CA THR A 29 14.65 -3.67 6.00
C THR A 29 15.49 -4.93 5.94
N ASN A 30 16.46 -5.15 6.83
CA ASN A 30 17.20 -6.43 6.85
C ASN A 30 16.31 -7.65 7.12
N GLU A 31 15.23 -7.49 7.88
CA GLU A 31 14.32 -8.55 8.31
C GLU A 31 13.18 -8.84 7.33
N GLY A 32 13.06 -8.06 6.25
CA GLY A 32 12.01 -8.22 5.25
C GLY A 32 11.43 -6.88 4.82
N MET A 33 10.10 -6.82 4.71
CA MET A 33 9.39 -5.59 4.35
C MET A 33 8.68 -5.04 5.57
N GLU A 34 8.78 -3.73 5.79
CA GLU A 34 8.05 -3.00 6.83
C GLU A 34 7.10 -2.01 6.18
N CYS A 35 5.85 -1.98 6.64
CA CYS A 35 4.83 -1.08 6.12
C CYS A 35 4.97 0.30 6.78
N LEU A 36 4.91 1.36 5.97
CA LEU A 36 5.04 2.75 6.43
C LEU A 36 3.70 3.47 6.55
N THR A 37 2.62 2.95 5.93
CA THR A 37 1.35 3.67 5.78
C THR A 37 0.12 2.92 6.32
N ALA A 38 0.22 1.62 6.61
CA ALA A 38 -0.89 0.82 7.15
C ALA A 38 -1.11 1.05 8.67
N GLY A 39 -1.23 2.33 9.06
CA GLY A 39 -1.60 2.75 10.40
C GLY A 39 -3.10 2.99 10.55
N GLU A 40 -3.53 3.59 11.67
CA GLU A 40 -4.94 3.93 11.93
C GLU A 40 -5.28 5.39 11.61
N ASP A 41 -4.39 6.10 10.89
CA ASP A 41 -4.53 7.52 10.58
C ASP A 41 -5.62 7.79 9.52
N PHE A 42 -6.00 6.78 8.72
CA PHE A 42 -7.02 6.89 7.68
C PHE A 42 -8.18 5.90 7.88
N PRO A 43 -9.42 6.27 7.47
CA PRO A 43 -10.54 5.35 7.49
C PRO A 43 -10.30 4.14 6.58
N LEU A 44 -10.75 2.95 7.01
CA LEU A 44 -10.63 1.69 6.26
C LEU A 44 -11.22 1.75 4.84
N VAL A 45 -12.19 2.63 4.61
CA VAL A 45 -12.82 2.86 3.30
C VAL A 45 -12.85 4.36 3.05
N SER A 46 -12.32 4.76 1.90
CA SER A 46 -12.30 6.16 1.43
C SER A 46 -12.74 6.18 -0.04
N GLU A 47 -13.53 7.18 -0.42
CA GLU A 47 -14.02 7.40 -1.79
C GLU A 47 -13.50 8.74 -2.31
N TRP A 48 -13.13 8.78 -3.60
CA TRP A 48 -12.59 9.96 -4.28
C TRP A 48 -13.37 10.23 -5.57
#